data_AF-A0A3M1GVN9-F1
#
_entry.id   AF-A0A3M1GVN9-F1
#
_cell.length_a   1.000
_cell.length_b   1.000
_cell.length_c   1.000
_cell.angle_alpha   90.00
_cell.angle_beta   90.00
_cell.angle_gamma   90.00
#
_symmetry.space_group_name_H-M   'P 1'
#
loop_
_entity.id
_entity.type
_entity.pdbx_description
1 polymer ?
#
loop_
_entity_poly.entity_id
_entity_poly.type
_entity_poly.pdbx_seq_one_letter_code
_entity_poly.pdbx_strand_id
1 'polypeptide(L)'
;MLQVIMKKKIVIFILTLTLIFSTLLVCQERDKKSKKLSKEEILLLMGKKEAYPFPSNIEWLNTKNPLSLKELRGKFVLLDFWTYCCIN
;
A
#
# COMPACT_ATOMS: atom_id res chain seq x y z
N MET A 1 22.25 -12.01 59.37
CA MET A 1 21.34 -12.80 58.49
C MET A 1 20.34 -11.91 57.73
N LEU A 2 19.58 -11.01 58.39
CA LEU A 2 18.61 -10.12 57.72
C LEU A 2 19.21 -9.19 56.63
N GLN A 3 20.43 -8.68 56.82
CA GLN A 3 21.10 -7.79 55.84
C GLN A 3 21.33 -8.46 54.46
N VAL A 4 21.53 -9.78 54.42
CA VAL A 4 21.72 -10.54 53.17
C VAL A 4 20.38 -10.75 52.45
N ILE A 5 19.30 -10.95 53.20
CA ILE A 5 17.95 -11.14 52.67
C ILE A 5 17.44 -9.82 52.06
N MET A 6 17.70 -8.69 52.72
CA MET A 6 17.32 -7.36 52.21
C MET A 6 18.06 -7.01 50.91
N LYS A 7 19.36 -7.30 50.83
CA LYS A 7 20.14 -7.09 49.60
C LYS A 7 19.65 -7.95 48.43
N LYS A 8 19.29 -9.22 48.68
CA LYS A 8 18.71 -10.11 47.65
C LYS A 8 17.35 -9.61 47.15
N LYS A 9 16.48 -9.11 48.04
CA LYS A 9 15.17 -8.54 47.66
C LYS A 9 15.31 -7.27 46.81
N ILE A 10 16.28 -6.40 47.15
CA ILE A 10 16.56 -5.17 46.38
C ILE A 10 17.09 -5.51 44.98
N VAL A 11 18.01 -6.46 44.86
CA VAL A 11 18.55 -6.87 43.56
C VAL A 11 17.47 -7.48 42.67
N ILE A 12 16.59 -8.32 43.24
CA ILE A 12 15.46 -8.91 42.50
C ILE A 12 14.50 -7.80 42.03
N PHE A 13 14.20 -6.82 42.88
CA PHE A 13 13.30 -5.71 42.52
C PHE A 13 13.87 -4.85 41.38
N ILE A 14 15.17 -4.53 41.42
CA ILE A 14 15.85 -3.79 40.35
C ILE A 14 15.88 -4.59 39.04
N LEU A 15 16.12 -5.91 39.10
CA LEU A 15 16.06 -6.78 37.92
C LEU A 15 14.65 -6.82 37.33
N THR A 16 13.61 -6.90 38.15
CA THR A 16 12.22 -6.88 37.64
C THR A 16 11.83 -5.54 37.03
N LEU A 17 12.26 -4.42 37.63
CA LEU A 17 11.98 -3.08 37.09
C LEU A 17 12.68 -2.82 35.76
N THR A 18 13.94 -3.26 35.62
CA THR A 18 14.70 -3.12 34.37
C THR A 18 14.12 -3.97 33.24
N LEU A 19 13.68 -5.20 33.55
CA LEU A 19 12.95 -6.05 32.60
C LEU A 19 11.63 -5.41 32.14
N ILE A 20 10.84 -4.86 33.05
CA ILE A 20 9.57 -4.18 32.72
C ILE A 20 9.81 -2.91 31.88
N PHE A 21 10.84 -2.12 32.19
CA PHE A 21 11.15 -0.91 31.44
C PHE A 21 11.62 -1.21 30.01
N SER A 22 12.43 -2.26 29.84
CA SER A 22 12.90 -2.70 28.52
C SER A 22 11.76 -3.18 27.61
N THR A 23 10.77 -3.90 28.15
CA THR A 23 9.61 -4.35 27.37
C THR A 23 8.67 -3.19 27.04
N LEU A 24 8.54 -2.19 27.91
CA LEU A 24 7.75 -0.99 27.65
C LEU A 24 8.36 -0.15 26.51
N LEU A 25 9.68 0.03 26.49
CA LEU A 25 10.38 0.73 25.40
C LEU A 25 10.23 0.01 24.06
N VAL A 26 10.32 -1.33 24.04
CA VAL A 26 10.13 -2.12 22.81
C VAL A 26 8.69 -2.00 22.26
N CYS A 27 7.70 -1.77 23.12
CA CYS A 27 6.30 -1.58 22.70
C CYS A 27 6.01 -0.20 22.10
N GLN A 28 6.86 0.81 22.28
CA GLN A 28 6.54 2.21 21.95
C GLN A 28 6.81 2.61 20.48
N GLU A 29 7.33 1.71 19.64
CA GLU A 29 7.75 2.03 18.27
C GLU A 29 6.98 1.21 17.20
N ARG A 30 5.65 1.26 17.17
CA ARG A 30 4.83 0.68 16.08
C ARG A 30 3.64 1.54 15.65
N ASP A 31 3.89 2.83 15.43
CA ASP A 31 3.01 3.68 14.62
C ASP A 31 3.79 4.38 13.51
N LYS A 32 4.34 3.60 12.56
CA LYS A 32 4.56 4.14 11.20
C LYS A 32 3.20 4.32 10.55
N LYS A 33 2.50 5.39 10.96
CA LYS A 33 1.20 5.79 10.41
C LYS A 33 1.39 6.04 8.93
N SER A 34 0.85 5.16 8.10
CA SER A 34 0.73 5.37 6.66
C SER A 34 0.10 6.74 6.45
N LYS A 35 0.84 7.67 5.83
CA LYS A 35 0.34 9.00 5.52
C LYS A 35 -0.82 8.83 4.54
N LYS A 36 -2.06 8.88 5.05
CA LYS A 36 -3.26 8.79 4.24
C LYS A 36 -3.34 10.07 3.42
N LEU A 37 -2.99 9.95 2.14
CA LEU A 37 -2.95 11.04 1.19
C LEU A 37 -4.35 11.65 1.07
N SER A 38 -4.43 12.99 1.07
CA SER A 38 -5.70 13.70 0.99
C SER A 38 -6.39 13.43 -0.34
N LYS A 39 -7.73 13.50 -0.38
CA LYS A 39 -8.50 13.35 -1.62
C LYS A 39 -8.00 14.30 -2.71
N GLU A 40 -7.51 15.47 -2.33
CA GLU A 40 -7.13 16.54 -3.24
C GLU A 40 -5.75 16.29 -3.85
N GLU A 41 -4.84 15.68 -3.10
CA GLU A 41 -3.59 15.14 -3.62
C GLU A 41 -3.84 13.94 -4.55
N ILE A 42 -4.82 13.07 -4.23
CA ILE A 42 -5.24 11.98 -5.14
C ILE A 42 -5.87 12.57 -6.42
N LEU A 43 -6.69 13.61 -6.31
CA LEU A 43 -7.33 14.27 -7.44
C LEU A 43 -6.31 15.01 -8.33
N LEU A 44 -5.28 15.60 -7.72
CA LEU A 44 -4.14 16.20 -8.45
C LEU A 44 -3.30 15.12 -9.15
N LEU A 45 -3.05 13.97 -8.51
CA LEU A 45 -2.30 12.86 -9.09
C LEU A 45 -3.09 12.11 -10.17
N MET A 46 -4.43 12.07 -10.05
CA MET A 46 -5.37 11.47 -11.00
C MET A 46 -5.99 12.50 -11.95
N GLY A 47 -5.42 13.71 -12.02
CA GLY A 47 -5.80 14.71 -13.02
C GLY A 47 -5.85 14.06 -14.41
N LYS A 48 -6.79 14.52 -15.25
CA LYS A 48 -7.16 13.93 -16.57
C LYS A 48 -5.98 13.24 -17.24
N LYS A 49 -5.85 11.94 -17.00
CA LYS A 49 -4.78 11.12 -17.58
C LYS A 49 -5.27 10.64 -18.92
N GLU A 50 -4.68 11.17 -19.98
CA GLU A 50 -4.95 10.70 -21.34
C GLU A 50 -4.68 9.19 -21.41
N ALA A 51 -5.53 8.47 -22.15
CA ALA A 51 -5.34 7.04 -22.37
C ALA A 51 -4.03 6.78 -23.12
N TYR A 52 -3.39 5.66 -22.83
CA TYR A 52 -2.17 5.25 -23.51
C TYR A 52 -2.49 4.80 -24.95
N PRO A 53 -1.67 5.16 -25.97
CA PRO A 53 -1.91 4.72 -27.34
C PRO A 53 -1.87 3.20 -27.46
N PHE A 54 -2.70 2.65 -28.33
CA PHE A 54 -2.64 1.21 -28.62
C PHE A 54 -1.30 0.84 -29.27
N PRO A 55 -0.72 -0.33 -28.97
CA PRO A 55 0.49 -0.83 -29.62
C PRO A 55 0.28 -0.98 -31.14
N SER A 56 1.34 -0.80 -31.91
CA SER A 56 1.28 -0.93 -33.38
C SER A 56 1.38 -2.37 -33.87
N ASN A 57 1.81 -3.30 -33.03
CA ASN A 57 2.14 -4.69 -33.39
C ASN A 57 1.13 -5.71 -32.83
N ILE A 58 -0.16 -5.35 -32.82
CA ILE A 58 -1.25 -6.24 -32.40
C ILE A 58 -2.25 -6.42 -33.53
N GLU A 59 -2.83 -7.61 -33.60
CA GLU A 59 -3.92 -7.90 -34.53
C GLU A 59 -5.25 -7.43 -33.96
N TRP A 60 -6.09 -6.89 -34.85
CA TRP A 60 -7.43 -6.44 -34.50
C TRP A 60 -8.46 -7.33 -35.17
N LEU A 61 -9.53 -7.63 -34.43
CA LEU A 61 -10.70 -8.35 -34.94
C LEU A 61 -11.87 -7.37 -35.06
N ASN A 62 -12.83 -7.68 -35.94
CA ASN A 62 -14.07 -6.91 -36.17
C ASN A 62 -13.88 -5.47 -36.66
N THR A 63 -12.72 -5.14 -37.20
CA THR A 63 -12.44 -3.85 -37.85
C THR A 63 -11.64 -4.07 -39.11
N LYS A 64 -11.75 -3.15 -40.08
CA LYS A 64 -10.98 -3.19 -41.32
C LYS A 64 -9.52 -2.78 -41.11
N ASN A 65 -9.26 -1.90 -40.13
CA ASN A 65 -7.93 -1.36 -39.82
C ASN A 65 -7.76 -1.22 -38.29
N PRO A 66 -6.52 -1.22 -37.76
CA PRO A 66 -6.24 -0.92 -36.37
C PRO A 66 -6.85 0.41 -35.92
N LEU A 67 -7.40 0.46 -34.70
CA LEU A 67 -7.98 1.69 -34.14
C LEU A 67 -6.92 2.56 -33.46
N SER A 68 -7.10 3.88 -33.51
CA SER A 68 -6.33 4.86 -32.77
C SER A 68 -7.19 5.67 -31.80
N LEU A 69 -6.62 6.16 -30.71
CA LEU A 69 -7.35 7.01 -29.76
C LEU A 69 -7.87 8.32 -30.40
N LYS A 70 -7.24 8.79 -31.47
CA LYS A 70 -7.66 10.00 -32.19
C LYS A 70 -9.03 9.81 -32.86
N GLU A 71 -9.27 8.64 -33.43
CA GLU A 71 -10.52 8.29 -34.12
C GLU A 71 -11.69 8.08 -33.15
N LEU A 72 -11.38 7.80 -31.89
CA LEU A 72 -12.37 7.56 -30.84
C LEU A 72 -12.78 8.83 -30.07
N ARG A 73 -12.20 9.99 -30.37
CA ARG A 73 -12.55 11.25 -29.70
C ARG A 73 -14.01 11.63 -29.91
N GLY A 74 -14.64 12.14 -28.85
CA GLY A 74 -16.06 12.50 -28.85
C GLY A 74 -17.02 11.31 -28.66
N LYS A 75 -16.50 10.10 -28.45
CA LYS A 75 -17.28 8.91 -28.09
C LYS A 75 -16.99 8.51 -26.65
N PHE A 76 -17.98 7.90 -26.00
CA PHE A 76 -17.73 7.13 -24.79
C PHE A 76 -17.09 5.80 -25.20
N VAL A 77 -15.93 5.49 -24.61
CA VAL A 77 -15.15 4.30 -24.92
C VAL A 77 -15.01 3.48 -23.65
N LEU A 78 -15.45 2.23 -23.70
CA LEU A 78 -15.25 1.24 -22.65
C LEU A 78 -14.12 0.30 -23.09
N LEU A 79 -13.09 0.16 -22.25
CA LEU A 79 -12.05 -0.86 -22.42
C LEU A 79 -12.36 -2.02 -21.50
N ASP A 80 -12.60 -3.19 -22.08
CA ASP A 80 -12.87 -4.43 -21.35
C ASP A 80 -11.68 -5.38 -21.48
N PHE A 81 -11.11 -5.77 -20.34
CA PHE A 81 -9.92 -6.64 -20.28
C PHE A 81 -10.38 -8.07 -20.00
N TRP A 82 -10.40 -8.89 -21.04
CA TRP A 82 -10.83 -10.29 -20.97
C TRP A 82 -9.87 -11.22 -21.71
N THR A 83 -10.02 -12.51 -21.48
CA THR A 83 -9.36 -13.57 -22.24
C THR A 83 -10.35 -14.69 -22.50
N TYR A 84 -10.21 -15.37 -23.64
CA TYR A 84 -11.18 -16.34 -24.13
C TYR A 84 -11.43 -17.52 -23.18
N CYS A 85 -10.41 -17.94 -22.42
CA CYS A 85 -10.52 -19.09 -21.52
C CYS A 85 -11.01 -18.76 -20.09
N CYS A 86 -11.29 -17.50 -19.78
CA CYS A 86 -11.77 -17.13 -18.45
C CYS A 86 -13.28 -17.38 -18.30
N ILE A 87 -13.67 -18.05 -17.21
CA ILE A 87 -15.07 -18.36 -16.88
C ILE A 87 -15.72 -17.38 -15.88
N ASN A 88 -14.95 -16.37 -15.43
CA ASN A 88 -15.34 -15.41 -14.38
C ASN A 88 -16.75 -14.81 -14.54
#